data_AF-A0A4S9W7G0-F1
#
_entry.id   AF-A0A4S9W7G0-F1
#
_cell.length_a   1.000
_cell.length_b   1.000
_cell.length_c   1.000
_cell.angle_alpha   90.00
_cell.angle_beta   90.00
_cell.angle_gamma   90.00
#
_symmetry.space_group_name_H-M   'P 1'
#
loop_
_entity.id
_entity.type
_entity.pdbx_description
1 polymer ?
#
loop_
_entity_poly.entity_id
_entity_poly.type
_entity_poly.pdbx_seq_one_letter_code
_entity_poly.pdbx_strand_id
1 'polypeptide(L)'
;MRTGSTELQDKLPIHLATTLLRYPNSLVFSDFEEDFEHYHIIDALESVDSHLKETSPDFDLWRRLKQFGRAVLRPEELSGKAVWVDQGTGKAKNPGWKLDKFKFLPMVNRTLFEVPDKKWYIFVEPDTFIFWQTLLAYLSHLDWTKPYYLGGQINIGGIEFGQGGNGYVISRPALEKVVSHYQTHQKEYEDFTEGHWAGDCVLGKALKDSGTSLTRAWPIFQGDDVGNMNYNHQTQWCQPTVSYHHVSPSEIQDLYDFEKAWMRDTANDTTSFLRHRDVYRLYALPRMTAPRVDWDNHSRDDRGPTESLESCRVLCEADNACLQYTYNAESRCLTTARPNVGQAASNITSGWILERAQKFYDEAEECHDVNWIS
;
A
#
# COMPACT_ATOMS: atom_id res chain seq x y z
N MET A 1 1.57 -11.62 -4.74
CA MET A 1 1.07 -10.29 -5.17
C MET A 1 -0.31 -10.46 -5.75
N ARG A 2 -1.24 -9.58 -5.35
CA ARG A 2 -2.64 -9.61 -5.79
C ARG A 2 -2.89 -8.41 -6.68
N THR A 3 -3.32 -8.62 -7.91
CA THR A 3 -3.62 -7.56 -8.89
C THR A 3 -4.98 -7.82 -9.55
N GLY A 4 -5.34 -7.05 -10.57
CA GLY A 4 -6.50 -7.29 -11.42
C GLY A 4 -6.16 -7.09 -12.90
N SER A 5 -6.91 -7.73 -13.79
CA SER A 5 -6.70 -7.64 -15.24
C SER A 5 -6.74 -6.20 -15.78
N THR A 6 -7.43 -5.30 -15.08
CA THR A 6 -7.57 -3.88 -15.40
C THR A 6 -6.35 -3.02 -15.07
N GLU A 7 -5.40 -3.54 -14.28
CA GLU A 7 -4.20 -2.80 -13.85
C GLU A 7 -2.89 -3.56 -14.06
N LEU A 8 -2.97 -4.87 -14.32
CA LEU A 8 -1.83 -5.77 -14.40
C LEU A 8 -0.74 -5.25 -15.32
N GLN A 9 -1.10 -4.79 -16.53
CA GLN A 9 -0.11 -4.31 -17.51
C GLN A 9 0.61 -3.03 -17.09
N ASP A 10 -0.04 -2.15 -16.32
CA ASP A 10 0.55 -0.87 -15.92
C ASP A 10 1.32 -0.97 -14.61
N LYS A 11 0.93 -1.89 -13.71
CA LYS A 11 1.48 -1.96 -12.35
C LYS A 11 2.30 -3.22 -12.04
N LEU A 12 2.10 -4.35 -12.71
CA LEU A 12 2.91 -5.56 -12.45
C LEU A 12 4.37 -5.46 -12.92
N PRO A 13 4.71 -4.91 -14.11
CA PRO A 13 6.07 -4.99 -14.65
C PRO A 13 7.14 -4.43 -13.72
N ILE A 14 6.85 -3.34 -13.01
CA ILE A 14 7.80 -2.75 -12.07
C ILE A 14 8.14 -3.72 -10.94
N HIS A 15 7.17 -4.49 -10.45
CA HIS A 15 7.41 -5.45 -9.38
C HIS A 15 8.21 -6.66 -9.83
N LEU A 16 8.10 -7.09 -11.09
CA LEU A 16 8.96 -8.13 -11.66
C LEU A 16 10.43 -7.67 -11.68
N ALA A 17 10.66 -6.38 -11.94
CA ALA A 17 12.00 -5.77 -11.94
C ALA A 17 12.52 -5.37 -10.55
N THR A 18 11.65 -5.31 -9.52
CA THR A 18 11.98 -4.80 -8.19
C THR A 18 11.55 -5.75 -7.07
N THR A 19 10.32 -5.63 -6.57
CA THR A 19 9.78 -6.32 -5.39
C THR A 19 9.89 -7.84 -5.46
N LEU A 20 9.69 -8.44 -6.63
CA LEU A 20 9.69 -9.90 -6.83
C LEU A 20 11.02 -10.43 -7.37
N LEU A 21 11.99 -9.56 -7.66
CA LEU A 21 13.21 -9.90 -8.39
C LEU A 21 14.07 -10.99 -7.71
N ARG A 22 14.13 -11.00 -6.38
CA ARG A 22 15.00 -11.90 -5.58
C ARG A 22 14.25 -12.96 -4.78
N TYR A 23 12.93 -13.05 -4.95
CA TYR A 23 12.06 -13.91 -4.14
C TYR A 23 11.43 -14.99 -5.02
N PRO A 24 12.08 -16.15 -5.19
CA PRO A 24 11.66 -17.15 -6.18
C PRO A 24 10.32 -17.83 -5.84
N ASN A 25 9.86 -17.74 -4.58
CA ASN A 25 8.57 -18.29 -4.15
C ASN A 25 7.45 -17.24 -4.27
N SER A 26 7.41 -16.52 -5.40
CA SER A 26 6.43 -15.46 -5.64
C SER A 26 5.28 -16.00 -6.48
N LEU A 27 4.04 -15.76 -6.02
CA LEU A 27 2.81 -16.03 -6.76
C LEU A 27 2.17 -14.70 -7.15
N VAL A 28 1.63 -14.63 -8.38
CA VAL A 28 0.85 -13.49 -8.83
C VAL A 28 -0.58 -13.95 -9.09
N PHE A 29 -1.53 -13.27 -8.44
CA PHE A 29 -2.96 -13.57 -8.51
C PHE A 29 -3.70 -12.44 -9.19
N SER A 30 -4.64 -12.77 -10.07
CA SER A 30 -5.51 -11.82 -10.76
C SER A 30 -6.96 -12.33 -10.78
N ASP A 31 -7.88 -11.55 -11.35
CA ASP A 31 -9.23 -11.98 -11.72
C ASP A 31 -9.28 -12.73 -13.06
N PHE A 32 -8.13 -12.97 -13.69
CA PHE A 32 -8.03 -13.71 -14.94
C PHE A 32 -6.69 -14.43 -15.01
N GLU A 33 -6.73 -15.72 -15.36
CA GLU A 33 -5.54 -16.52 -15.59
C GLU A 33 -4.97 -16.22 -16.97
N GLU A 34 -3.68 -15.90 -17.01
CA GLU A 34 -2.93 -15.65 -18.24
C GLU A 34 -1.44 -15.85 -18.00
N ASP A 35 -0.68 -16.04 -19.08
CA ASP A 35 0.77 -15.87 -19.02
C ASP A 35 1.10 -14.41 -19.40
N PHE A 36 1.73 -13.70 -18.47
CA PHE A 36 2.20 -12.34 -18.68
C PHE A 36 3.73 -12.33 -18.71
N GLU A 37 4.29 -12.04 -19.89
CA GLU A 37 5.71 -12.22 -20.19
C GLU A 37 6.18 -13.65 -19.92
N HIS A 38 6.86 -13.89 -18.79
CA HIS A 38 7.39 -15.19 -18.37
C HIS A 38 6.84 -15.62 -17.00
N TYR A 39 5.80 -14.93 -16.52
CA TYR A 39 5.12 -15.20 -15.27
C TYR A 39 3.71 -15.73 -15.53
N HIS A 40 3.40 -16.85 -14.89
CA HIS A 40 2.05 -17.38 -14.86
C HIS A 40 1.22 -16.64 -13.82
N ILE A 41 0.10 -16.06 -14.25
CA ILE A 41 -0.84 -15.32 -13.42
C ILE A 41 -1.99 -16.26 -13.06
N ILE A 42 -2.22 -16.48 -11.76
CA ILE A 42 -3.23 -17.42 -11.26
C ILE A 42 -4.58 -16.73 -11.14
N ASP A 43 -5.66 -17.35 -11.63
CA ASP A 43 -7.04 -16.92 -11.40
C ASP A 43 -7.40 -17.12 -9.93
N ALA A 44 -7.43 -16.02 -9.16
CA ALA A 44 -7.80 -16.05 -7.76
C ALA A 44 -9.26 -16.49 -7.56
N LEU A 45 -10.10 -16.42 -8.58
CA LEU A 45 -11.53 -16.69 -8.48
C LEU A 45 -11.90 -18.10 -8.94
N GLU A 46 -10.90 -18.92 -9.33
CA GLU A 46 -11.11 -20.27 -9.83
C GLU A 46 -11.99 -21.10 -8.88
N SER A 47 -11.71 -21.05 -7.57
CA SER A 47 -12.37 -21.87 -6.56
C SER A 47 -13.67 -21.29 -6.01
N VAL A 48 -14.08 -20.08 -6.43
CA VAL A 48 -15.37 -19.50 -6.01
C VAL A 48 -16.51 -20.36 -6.55
N ASP A 49 -17.61 -20.48 -5.80
CA ASP A 49 -18.80 -21.25 -6.20
C ASP A 49 -19.27 -20.94 -7.63
N SER A 50 -19.58 -21.99 -8.39
CA SER A 50 -19.94 -21.86 -9.80
C SER A 50 -21.25 -21.11 -10.00
N HIS A 51 -22.24 -21.32 -9.13
CA HIS A 51 -23.52 -20.61 -9.23
C HIS A 51 -23.32 -19.12 -9.00
N LEU A 52 -22.48 -18.73 -8.03
CA LEU A 52 -22.12 -17.34 -7.80
C LEU A 52 -21.43 -16.70 -9.01
N LYS A 53 -20.41 -17.37 -9.58
CA LYS A 53 -19.69 -16.91 -10.78
C LYS A 53 -20.61 -16.74 -11.98
N GLU A 54 -21.61 -17.60 -12.12
CA GLU A 54 -22.55 -17.58 -13.25
C GLU A 54 -23.65 -16.53 -13.09
N THR A 55 -24.19 -16.34 -11.88
CA THR A 55 -25.41 -15.56 -11.66
C THR A 55 -25.18 -14.16 -11.10
N SER A 56 -24.08 -13.95 -10.35
CA SER A 56 -23.84 -12.65 -9.73
C SER A 56 -23.42 -11.59 -10.76
N PRO A 57 -23.98 -10.37 -10.68
CA PRO A 57 -23.58 -9.27 -11.57
C PRO A 57 -22.14 -8.81 -11.32
N ASP A 58 -21.58 -9.03 -10.12
CA ASP A 58 -20.20 -8.66 -9.79
C ASP A 58 -19.17 -9.47 -10.61
N PHE A 59 -19.56 -10.67 -11.09
CA PHE A 59 -18.73 -11.54 -11.92
C PHE A 59 -18.84 -11.27 -13.44
N ASP A 60 -19.50 -10.20 -13.87
CA ASP A 60 -19.60 -9.86 -15.32
C ASP A 60 -18.24 -9.70 -15.99
N LEU A 61 -17.33 -8.97 -15.34
CA LEU A 61 -15.97 -8.77 -15.84
C LEU A 61 -15.23 -10.11 -15.97
N TRP A 62 -15.30 -10.97 -14.93
CA TRP A 62 -14.69 -12.30 -14.96
C TRP A 62 -15.20 -13.14 -16.13
N ARG A 63 -16.53 -13.21 -16.33
CA ARG A 63 -17.14 -13.97 -17.44
C ARG A 63 -16.68 -13.46 -18.79
N ARG A 64 -16.62 -12.14 -18.98
CA ARG A 64 -16.09 -11.52 -20.22
C ARG A 64 -14.63 -11.89 -20.46
N LEU A 65 -13.79 -11.80 -19.42
CA LEU A 65 -12.37 -12.14 -19.50
C LEU A 65 -12.16 -13.63 -19.84
N LYS A 66 -12.89 -14.55 -19.20
CA LYS A 66 -12.80 -15.99 -19.52
C LYS A 66 -13.17 -16.30 -20.98
N GLN A 67 -14.11 -15.54 -21.57
CA GLN A 67 -14.55 -15.77 -22.94
C GLN A 67 -13.63 -15.13 -24.00
N PHE A 68 -13.09 -13.95 -23.73
CA PHE A 68 -12.44 -13.12 -24.75
C PHE A 68 -11.01 -12.67 -24.40
N GLY A 69 -10.50 -13.07 -23.23
CA GLY A 69 -9.25 -12.57 -22.68
C GLY A 69 -9.28 -11.07 -22.41
N ARG A 70 -8.10 -10.47 -22.22
CA ARG A 70 -7.97 -9.03 -21.90
C ARG A 70 -8.36 -8.08 -23.04
N ALA A 71 -8.58 -8.58 -24.25
CA ALA A 71 -9.06 -7.77 -25.38
C ALA A 71 -10.48 -7.19 -25.15
N VAL A 72 -11.23 -7.71 -24.17
CA VAL A 72 -12.58 -7.23 -23.81
C VAL A 72 -12.59 -6.04 -22.86
N LEU A 73 -11.43 -5.69 -22.28
CA LEU A 73 -11.30 -4.58 -21.35
C LEU A 73 -11.54 -3.26 -22.07
N ARG A 74 -12.42 -2.43 -21.50
CA ARG A 74 -12.70 -1.10 -22.05
C ARG A 74 -11.72 -0.08 -21.48
N PRO A 75 -11.37 0.98 -22.22
CA PRO A 75 -10.44 2.01 -21.72
C PRO A 75 -10.83 2.60 -20.36
N GLU A 76 -12.13 2.79 -20.10
CA GLU A 76 -12.66 3.30 -18.84
C GLU A 76 -12.62 2.31 -17.67
N GLU A 77 -12.39 1.02 -17.95
CA GLU A 77 -12.21 -0.03 -16.93
C GLU A 77 -10.77 -0.09 -16.43
N LEU A 78 -9.81 0.40 -17.22
CA LEU A 78 -8.39 0.39 -16.89
C LEU A 78 -8.09 1.40 -15.77
N SER A 79 -7.30 0.98 -14.78
CA SER A 79 -6.86 1.88 -13.71
C SER A 79 -5.72 2.81 -14.15
N GLY A 80 -4.99 2.43 -15.20
CA GLY A 80 -3.81 3.15 -15.67
C GLY A 80 -2.65 3.06 -14.69
N LYS A 81 -1.65 3.92 -14.92
CA LYS A 81 -0.49 4.10 -14.02
C LYS A 81 -0.78 4.99 -12.82
N ALA A 82 -1.90 5.72 -12.86
CA ALA A 82 -2.28 6.63 -11.80
C ALA A 82 -2.71 5.83 -10.55
N VAL A 83 -2.25 6.30 -9.40
CA VAL A 83 -2.72 5.78 -8.13
C VAL A 83 -4.05 6.41 -7.79
N TRP A 84 -4.99 5.59 -7.32
CA TRP A 84 -6.25 6.08 -6.79
C TRP A 84 -6.25 6.03 -5.26
N VAL A 85 -6.58 7.15 -4.63
CA VAL A 85 -6.75 7.25 -3.17
C VAL A 85 -8.24 7.23 -2.85
N ASP A 86 -8.67 6.27 -2.04
CA ASP A 86 -10.06 6.14 -1.60
C ASP A 86 -10.47 7.29 -0.68
N GLN A 87 -11.68 7.80 -0.86
CA GLN A 87 -12.35 8.75 0.04
C GLN A 87 -13.23 8.02 1.08
N GLY A 88 -13.02 6.71 1.28
CA GLY A 88 -13.69 5.86 2.27
C GLY A 88 -14.96 5.17 1.78
N THR A 89 -15.17 5.02 0.46
CA THR A 89 -16.38 4.38 -0.10
C THR A 89 -16.10 3.33 -1.18
N GLY A 90 -14.83 3.08 -1.50
CA GLY A 90 -14.42 2.22 -2.60
C GLY A 90 -14.89 2.70 -3.97
N LYS A 91 -14.70 1.87 -5.00
CA LYS A 91 -15.22 2.14 -6.34
C LYS A 91 -16.44 1.28 -6.63
N ALA A 92 -17.57 1.59 -6.00
CA ALA A 92 -18.82 0.81 -6.14
C ALA A 92 -19.35 0.66 -7.59
N LYS A 93 -18.85 1.44 -8.55
CA LYS A 93 -19.18 1.32 -9.99
C LYS A 93 -18.07 0.70 -10.84
N ASN A 94 -16.86 0.53 -10.31
CA ASN A 94 -15.74 -0.05 -11.06
C ASN A 94 -15.87 -1.58 -11.05
N PRO A 95 -15.96 -2.24 -12.22
CA PRO A 95 -16.14 -3.69 -12.30
C PRO A 95 -14.99 -4.48 -11.67
N GLY A 96 -13.74 -4.02 -11.83
CA GLY A 96 -12.57 -4.63 -11.21
C GLY A 96 -12.65 -4.61 -9.69
N TRP A 97 -13.00 -3.46 -9.10
CA TRP A 97 -13.13 -3.30 -7.65
C TRP A 97 -14.25 -4.17 -7.05
N LYS A 98 -15.40 -4.26 -7.73
CA LYS A 98 -16.51 -5.13 -7.29
C LYS A 98 -16.10 -6.59 -7.22
N LEU A 99 -15.28 -7.02 -8.18
CA LEU A 99 -14.80 -8.39 -8.28
C LEU A 99 -13.66 -8.66 -7.29
N ASP A 100 -12.85 -7.65 -7.02
CA ASP A 100 -11.62 -7.74 -6.21
C ASP A 100 -11.86 -8.25 -4.79
N LYS A 101 -13.00 -7.92 -4.18
CA LYS A 101 -13.38 -8.39 -2.84
C LYS A 101 -13.41 -9.92 -2.71
N PHE A 102 -13.70 -10.65 -3.79
CA PHE A 102 -13.79 -12.11 -3.79
C PHE A 102 -12.43 -12.80 -3.85
N LYS A 103 -11.34 -12.09 -4.15
CA LYS A 103 -10.02 -12.72 -4.37
C LYS A 103 -9.36 -13.19 -3.07
N PHE A 104 -9.60 -12.52 -1.93
CA PHE A 104 -8.78 -12.67 -0.72
C PHE A 104 -8.75 -14.09 -0.14
N LEU A 105 -9.91 -14.69 0.14
CA LEU A 105 -9.98 -16.02 0.75
C LEU A 105 -9.55 -17.14 -0.21
N PRO A 106 -10.07 -17.20 -1.45
CA PRO A 106 -9.55 -18.12 -2.47
C PRO A 106 -8.03 -18.01 -2.70
N MET A 107 -7.48 -16.79 -2.75
CA MET A 107 -6.04 -16.57 -2.91
C MET A 107 -5.25 -17.17 -1.75
N VAL A 108 -5.70 -16.98 -0.51
CA VAL A 108 -5.06 -17.57 0.68
C VAL A 108 -5.11 -19.10 0.63
N ASN A 109 -6.26 -19.68 0.26
CA ASN A 109 -6.41 -21.12 0.04
C ASN A 109 -5.44 -21.64 -1.02
N ARG A 110 -5.38 -20.97 -2.19
CA ARG A 110 -4.48 -21.37 -3.28
C ARG A 110 -3.01 -21.17 -2.93
N THR A 111 -2.68 -20.14 -2.17
CA THR A 111 -1.31 -19.88 -1.70
C THR A 111 -0.79 -21.05 -0.84
N LEU A 112 -1.60 -21.54 0.12
CA LEU A 112 -1.19 -22.69 0.94
C LEU A 112 -1.04 -23.97 0.11
N PHE A 113 -1.87 -24.15 -0.92
CA PHE A 113 -1.78 -25.29 -1.84
C PHE A 113 -0.47 -25.28 -2.65
N GLU A 114 -0.11 -24.13 -3.23
CA GLU A 114 1.08 -24.01 -4.09
C GLU A 114 2.40 -24.06 -3.30
N VAL A 115 2.44 -23.42 -2.12
CA VAL A 115 3.67 -23.25 -1.34
C VAL A 115 3.47 -23.55 0.16
N PRO A 116 3.12 -24.80 0.55
CA PRO A 116 2.69 -25.15 1.91
C PRO A 116 3.77 -25.04 2.99
N ASP A 117 5.04 -24.99 2.60
CA ASP A 117 6.19 -25.20 3.50
C ASP A 117 6.87 -23.91 3.99
N LYS A 118 6.33 -22.73 3.67
CA LYS A 118 6.94 -21.44 4.06
C LYS A 118 6.56 -21.04 5.48
N LYS A 119 7.47 -20.34 6.16
CA LYS A 119 7.27 -19.84 7.53
C LYS A 119 6.32 -18.64 7.56
N TRP A 120 6.48 -17.75 6.60
CA TRP A 120 5.78 -16.47 6.46
C TRP A 120 5.27 -16.32 5.04
N TYR A 121 4.05 -15.81 4.91
CA TYR A 121 3.38 -15.54 3.65
C TYR A 121 3.08 -14.05 3.59
N ILE A 122 3.64 -13.36 2.60
CA ILE A 122 3.55 -11.89 2.47
C ILE A 122 2.64 -11.56 1.30
N PHE A 123 1.59 -10.80 1.58
CA PHE A 123 0.59 -10.38 0.62
C PHE A 123 0.71 -8.88 0.36
N VAL A 124 0.77 -8.51 -0.91
CA VAL A 124 1.12 -7.16 -1.39
C VAL A 124 0.28 -6.85 -2.63
N GLU A 125 -0.14 -5.60 -2.75
CA GLU A 125 -0.85 -5.01 -3.89
C GLU A 125 0.12 -4.27 -4.82
N PRO A 126 -0.23 -4.02 -6.10
CA PRO A 126 0.72 -3.55 -7.10
C PRO A 126 0.97 -2.03 -7.06
N ASP A 127 0.40 -1.31 -6.10
CA ASP A 127 0.69 0.08 -5.74
C ASP A 127 1.18 0.20 -4.29
N THR A 128 1.86 -0.85 -3.81
CA THR A 128 2.52 -0.91 -2.50
C THR A 128 3.99 -1.23 -2.66
N PHE A 129 4.86 -0.38 -2.10
CA PHE A 129 6.28 -0.67 -1.97
C PHE A 129 6.56 -1.39 -0.65
N ILE A 130 7.50 -2.34 -0.66
CA ILE A 130 7.98 -3.07 0.52
C ILE A 130 9.48 -2.86 0.68
N PHE A 131 9.91 -2.31 1.82
CA PHE A 131 11.29 -2.35 2.29
C PHE A 131 11.61 -3.76 2.77
N TRP A 132 12.13 -4.59 1.87
CA TRP A 132 12.43 -5.98 2.15
C TRP A 132 13.44 -6.16 3.28
N GLN A 133 14.44 -5.28 3.37
CA GLN A 133 15.44 -5.36 4.42
C GLN A 133 14.81 -5.13 5.80
N THR A 134 13.94 -4.12 5.92
CA THR A 134 13.19 -3.87 7.16
C THR A 134 12.19 -4.98 7.47
N LEU A 135 11.48 -5.50 6.46
CA LEU A 135 10.53 -6.60 6.63
C LEU A 135 11.20 -7.88 7.15
N LEU A 136 12.37 -8.24 6.61
CA LEU A 136 13.10 -9.42 7.07
C LEU A 136 13.63 -9.23 8.50
N ALA A 137 14.11 -8.04 8.85
CA ALA A 137 14.49 -7.70 10.22
C ALA A 137 13.29 -7.75 11.18
N TYR A 138 12.12 -7.26 10.75
CA TYR A 138 10.87 -7.34 11.51
C TYR A 138 10.51 -8.81 11.82
N LEU A 139 10.44 -9.64 10.77
CA LEU A 139 10.04 -11.05 10.90
C LEU A 139 11.08 -11.91 11.65
N SER A 140 12.36 -11.51 11.70
CA SER A 140 13.38 -12.26 12.45
C SER A 140 13.21 -12.16 13.97
N HIS A 141 12.46 -11.17 14.46
CA HIS A 141 12.16 -11.00 15.89
C HIS A 141 10.90 -11.78 16.33
N LEU A 142 10.19 -12.42 15.39
CA LEU A 142 8.93 -13.11 15.65
C LEU A 142 9.08 -14.63 15.57
N ASP A 143 8.40 -15.33 16.47
CA ASP A 143 8.31 -16.79 16.47
C ASP A 143 7.27 -17.26 15.45
N TRP A 144 7.72 -17.58 14.24
CA TRP A 144 6.87 -18.03 13.13
C TRP A 144 6.00 -19.27 13.45
N THR A 145 6.32 -20.02 14.52
CA THR A 145 5.52 -21.18 14.95
C THR A 145 4.23 -20.80 15.68
N LYS A 146 4.05 -19.51 15.99
CA LYS A 146 2.80 -18.95 16.53
C LYS A 146 1.87 -18.46 15.40
N PRO A 147 0.54 -18.50 15.59
CA PRO A 147 -0.41 -17.99 14.61
C PRO A 147 -0.40 -16.45 14.63
N TYR A 148 0.24 -15.85 13.62
CA TYR A 148 0.35 -14.42 13.43
C TYR A 148 -0.41 -13.99 12.18
N TYR A 149 -1.20 -12.93 12.32
CA TYR A 149 -1.73 -12.12 11.23
C TYR A 149 -1.26 -10.69 11.47
N LEU A 150 -0.29 -10.22 10.70
CA LEU A 150 0.42 -8.95 10.91
C LEU A 150 -0.02 -7.96 9.83
N GLY A 151 -0.41 -6.75 10.23
CA GLY A 151 -0.78 -5.70 9.28
C GLY A 151 -1.15 -4.38 9.95
N GLY A 152 -1.30 -3.33 9.15
CA GLY A 152 -1.79 -2.03 9.63
C GLY A 152 -3.29 -2.10 9.93
N GLN A 153 -3.66 -1.88 11.20
CA GLN A 153 -5.02 -2.11 11.67
C GLN A 153 -6.03 -1.07 11.15
N ILE A 154 -7.18 -1.56 10.72
CA ILE A 154 -8.39 -0.78 10.42
C ILE A 154 -9.62 -1.54 10.97
N ASN A 155 -10.75 -0.85 11.14
CA ASN A 155 -11.99 -1.45 11.64
C ASN A 155 -13.17 -1.15 10.72
N ILE A 156 -13.95 -2.18 10.38
CA ILE A 156 -15.26 -2.05 9.72
C ILE A 156 -16.26 -2.90 10.51
N GLY A 157 -17.33 -2.27 11.01
CA GLY A 157 -18.43 -3.00 11.65
C GLY A 157 -18.02 -3.87 12.86
N GLY A 158 -16.97 -3.50 13.59
CA GLY A 158 -16.46 -4.27 14.74
C GLY A 158 -15.47 -5.39 14.37
N ILE A 159 -15.17 -5.57 13.08
CA ILE A 159 -14.12 -6.46 12.59
C ILE A 159 -12.85 -5.61 12.45
N GLU A 160 -11.82 -5.96 13.21
CA GLU A 160 -10.48 -5.39 13.07
C GLU A 160 -9.63 -6.29 12.17
N PHE A 161 -8.98 -5.69 11.17
CA PHE A 161 -8.21 -6.41 10.16
C PHE A 161 -7.03 -5.58 9.65
N GLY A 162 -6.07 -6.24 9.02
CA GLY A 162 -4.95 -5.59 8.35
C GLY A 162 -5.40 -5.09 6.98
N GLN A 163 -5.26 -3.79 6.73
CA GLN A 163 -5.63 -3.19 5.45
C GLN A 163 -4.80 -3.78 4.31
N GLY A 164 -5.45 -4.21 3.22
CA GLY A 164 -4.78 -4.88 2.09
C GLY A 164 -3.66 -4.06 1.46
N GLY A 165 -3.91 -2.77 1.24
CA GLY A 165 -2.96 -1.82 0.63
C GLY A 165 -1.65 -1.65 1.40
N ASN A 166 -1.64 -1.79 2.73
CA ASN A 166 -0.41 -1.67 3.52
C ASN A 166 0.52 -2.87 3.32
N GLY A 167 0.02 -3.94 2.69
CA GLY A 167 0.56 -5.27 2.79
C GLY A 167 0.26 -5.91 4.15
N TYR A 168 0.25 -7.24 4.18
CA TYR A 168 0.07 -8.00 5.41
C TYR A 168 0.84 -9.32 5.35
N VAL A 169 1.11 -9.88 6.53
CA VAL A 169 1.85 -11.14 6.67
C VAL A 169 1.05 -12.14 7.49
N ILE A 170 0.99 -13.38 7.02
CA ILE A 170 0.36 -14.50 7.74
C ILE A 170 1.45 -15.54 8.03
N SER A 171 1.56 -16.00 9.27
CA SER A 171 2.45 -17.12 9.59
C SER A 171 1.83 -18.45 9.16
N ARG A 172 2.66 -19.48 8.94
CA ARG A 172 2.17 -20.80 8.52
C ARG A 172 1.01 -21.35 9.37
N PRO A 173 1.10 -21.38 10.71
CA PRO A 173 0.00 -21.91 11.53
C PRO A 173 -1.30 -21.11 11.40
N ALA A 174 -1.21 -19.79 11.17
CA ALA A 174 -2.39 -18.95 10.93
C ALA A 174 -3.00 -19.23 9.55
N LEU A 175 -2.17 -19.41 8.53
CA LEU A 175 -2.61 -19.73 7.17
C LEU A 175 -3.32 -21.09 7.12
N GLU A 176 -2.73 -22.11 7.73
CA GLU A 176 -3.32 -23.46 7.83
C GLU A 176 -4.71 -23.43 8.51
N LYS A 177 -4.84 -22.67 9.61
CA LYS A 177 -6.10 -22.51 10.34
C LYS A 177 -7.18 -21.84 9.49
N VAL A 178 -6.89 -20.69 8.87
CA VAL A 178 -7.90 -19.97 8.09
C VAL A 178 -8.29 -20.74 6.85
N VAL A 179 -7.35 -21.45 6.20
CA VAL A 179 -7.67 -22.29 5.04
C VAL A 179 -8.57 -23.46 5.43
N SER A 180 -8.26 -24.19 6.50
CA SER A 180 -9.12 -25.27 7.00
C SER A 180 -10.52 -24.77 7.39
N HIS A 181 -10.61 -23.58 7.97
CA HIS A 181 -11.88 -22.97 8.36
C HIS A 181 -12.68 -22.52 7.12
N TYR A 182 -12.04 -21.85 6.17
CA TYR A 182 -12.67 -21.41 4.92
C TYR A 182 -13.21 -22.59 4.10
N GLN A 183 -12.44 -23.68 3.95
CA GLN A 183 -12.88 -24.87 3.19
C GLN A 183 -14.16 -25.53 3.75
N THR A 184 -14.47 -25.33 5.04
CA THR A 184 -15.67 -25.88 5.70
C THR A 184 -16.83 -24.88 5.79
N HIS A 185 -16.57 -23.59 5.57
CA HIS A 185 -17.54 -22.49 5.68
C HIS A 185 -17.57 -21.60 4.41
N GLN A 186 -17.12 -22.13 3.27
CA GLN A 186 -16.91 -21.36 2.04
C GLN A 186 -18.16 -20.57 1.64
N LYS A 187 -19.33 -21.23 1.63
CA LYS A 187 -20.59 -20.59 1.30
C LYS A 187 -20.95 -19.43 2.21
N GLU A 188 -20.71 -19.55 3.53
CA GLU A 188 -21.00 -18.48 4.49
C GLU A 188 -20.14 -17.24 4.21
N TYR A 189 -18.86 -17.45 3.89
CA TYR A 189 -17.95 -16.36 3.53
C TYR A 189 -18.26 -15.75 2.17
N GLU A 190 -18.67 -16.54 1.19
CA GLU A 190 -19.11 -16.04 -0.13
C GLU A 190 -20.38 -15.19 0.01
N ASP A 191 -21.39 -15.68 0.73
CA ASP A 191 -22.63 -14.95 1.02
C ASP A 191 -22.32 -13.64 1.80
N PHE A 192 -21.40 -13.68 2.76
CA PHE A 192 -20.93 -12.47 3.46
C PHE A 192 -20.20 -11.50 2.52
N THR A 193 -19.37 -12.01 1.61
CA THR A 193 -18.61 -11.20 0.65
C THR A 193 -19.51 -10.52 -0.37
N GLU A 194 -20.60 -11.16 -0.82
CA GLU A 194 -21.58 -10.53 -1.69
C GLU A 194 -22.13 -9.23 -1.09
N GLY A 195 -22.48 -9.25 0.20
CA GLY A 195 -22.99 -8.09 0.96
C GLY A 195 -21.92 -7.11 1.45
N HIS A 196 -20.64 -7.38 1.23
CA HIS A 196 -19.52 -6.55 1.69
C HIS A 196 -18.80 -5.86 0.51
N TRP A 197 -18.06 -4.79 0.79
CA TRP A 197 -17.27 -4.07 -0.23
C TRP A 197 -15.75 -4.27 -0.09
N ALA A 198 -15.30 -4.56 1.13
CA ALA A 198 -13.89 -4.74 1.49
C ALA A 198 -13.57 -6.23 1.71
N GLY A 199 -12.77 -6.84 0.83
CA GLY A 199 -12.40 -8.26 0.93
C GLY A 199 -11.31 -8.57 1.97
N ASP A 200 -10.46 -7.60 2.29
CA ASP A 200 -9.51 -7.65 3.40
C ASP A 200 -10.24 -7.71 4.77
N CYS A 201 -11.38 -7.02 4.90
CA CYS A 201 -12.28 -7.19 6.04
C CYS A 201 -12.81 -8.64 6.15
N VAL A 202 -13.24 -9.23 5.03
CA VAL A 202 -13.69 -10.64 4.99
C VAL A 202 -12.58 -11.59 5.43
N LEU A 203 -11.36 -11.39 4.92
CA LEU A 203 -10.19 -12.18 5.33
C LEU A 203 -9.89 -12.02 6.83
N GLY A 204 -9.94 -10.79 7.35
CA GLY A 204 -9.73 -10.52 8.77
C GLY A 204 -10.79 -11.19 9.66
N LYS A 205 -12.05 -11.19 9.22
CA LYS A 205 -13.12 -11.96 9.86
C LYS A 205 -12.79 -13.45 9.87
N ALA A 206 -12.43 -14.03 8.73
CA ALA A 206 -12.13 -15.46 8.64
C ALA A 206 -10.92 -15.87 9.48
N LEU A 207 -9.87 -15.04 9.52
CA LEU A 207 -8.71 -15.25 10.40
C LEU A 207 -9.14 -15.24 11.87
N LYS A 208 -9.94 -14.25 12.29
CA LYS A 208 -10.47 -14.17 13.66
C LYS A 208 -11.34 -15.38 14.02
N ASP A 209 -12.24 -15.77 13.14
CA ASP A 209 -13.14 -16.91 13.33
C ASP A 209 -12.37 -18.24 13.39
N SER A 210 -11.24 -18.35 12.67
CA SER A 210 -10.30 -19.48 12.76
C SER A 210 -9.37 -19.44 13.99
N GLY A 211 -9.52 -18.44 14.86
CA GLY A 211 -8.77 -18.28 16.10
C GLY A 211 -7.45 -17.51 15.98
N THR A 212 -7.29 -16.68 14.95
CA THR A 212 -6.13 -15.80 14.76
C THR A 212 -6.58 -14.35 14.64
N SER A 213 -6.54 -13.60 15.75
CA SER A 213 -6.78 -12.15 15.72
C SER A 213 -5.65 -11.39 15.02
N LEU A 214 -5.95 -10.19 14.51
CA LEU A 214 -4.92 -9.29 14.02
C LEU A 214 -3.90 -8.97 15.12
N THR A 215 -2.64 -9.18 14.81
CA THR A 215 -1.50 -8.61 15.51
C THR A 215 -1.24 -7.25 14.87
N ARG A 216 -1.63 -6.19 15.57
CA ARG A 216 -1.47 -4.82 15.10
C ARG A 216 0.00 -4.55 14.81
N ALA A 217 0.27 -3.97 13.64
CA ALA A 217 1.63 -3.70 13.19
C ALA A 217 1.76 -2.31 12.55
N TRP A 218 0.78 -1.42 12.71
CA TRP A 218 0.97 0.00 12.40
C TRP A 218 1.84 0.64 13.51
N PRO A 219 2.79 1.54 13.19
CA PRO A 219 3.06 2.13 11.88
C PRO A 219 4.16 1.43 11.08
N ILE A 220 4.53 0.19 11.43
CA ILE A 220 5.52 -0.59 10.67
C ILE A 220 4.96 -0.92 9.28
N PHE A 221 3.72 -1.43 9.23
CA PHE A 221 2.97 -1.54 7.97
C PHE A 221 2.17 -0.26 7.76
N GLN A 222 2.59 0.55 6.81
CA GLN A 222 2.07 1.89 6.58
C GLN A 222 1.31 1.98 5.25
N GLY A 223 0.12 2.60 5.31
CA GLY A 223 -0.80 2.83 4.20
C GLY A 223 -0.76 4.24 3.63
N ASP A 224 -0.09 5.18 4.30
CA ASP A 224 0.16 6.50 3.74
C ASP A 224 1.11 6.40 2.53
N ASP A 225 0.92 7.32 1.59
CA ASP A 225 1.85 7.56 0.49
C ASP A 225 3.15 8.20 1.00
N VAL A 226 4.30 7.83 0.43
CA VAL A 226 5.60 8.37 0.84
C VAL A 226 5.71 9.88 0.57
N GLY A 227 4.98 10.36 -0.44
CA GLY A 227 4.82 11.77 -0.80
C GLY A 227 3.98 12.57 0.21
N ASN A 228 3.01 11.95 0.87
CA ASN A 228 2.08 12.57 1.83
C ASN A 228 2.15 11.94 3.24
N MET A 229 3.32 11.44 3.61
CA MET A 229 3.51 10.71 4.85
C MET A 229 3.39 11.62 6.09
N ASN A 230 2.61 11.19 7.09
CA ASN A 230 2.53 11.89 8.37
C ASN A 230 3.69 11.49 9.30
N TYR A 231 4.80 12.20 9.20
CA TYR A 231 6.00 12.01 10.02
C TYR A 231 5.85 12.49 11.48
N ASN A 232 4.81 12.07 12.18
CA ASN A 232 4.57 12.50 13.57
C ASN A 232 5.69 12.01 14.52
N HIS A 233 6.31 12.96 15.24
CA HIS A 233 7.43 12.72 16.16
C HIS A 233 7.10 11.80 17.33
N GLN A 234 5.84 11.75 17.78
CA GLN A 234 5.42 10.98 18.94
C GLN A 234 5.03 9.53 18.58
N THR A 235 4.53 9.30 17.37
CA THR A 235 3.98 7.98 16.97
C THR A 235 4.83 7.26 15.93
N GLN A 236 4.95 7.78 14.70
CA GLN A 236 5.62 7.04 13.61
C GLN A 236 7.14 7.24 13.60
N TRP A 237 7.63 8.42 13.95
CA TRP A 237 8.98 8.87 13.66
C TRP A 237 10.10 7.87 14.01
N CYS A 238 10.02 7.28 15.20
CA CYS A 238 11.01 6.33 15.70
C CYS A 238 10.71 4.86 15.42
N GLN A 239 9.56 4.56 14.81
CA GLN A 239 9.19 3.19 14.46
C GLN A 239 9.82 2.77 13.13
N PRO A 240 10.11 1.48 12.95
CA PRO A 240 10.46 0.92 11.65
C PRO A 240 9.37 1.19 10.61
N THR A 241 9.72 1.13 9.33
CA THR A 241 8.75 1.15 8.22
C THR A 241 9.03 0.02 7.23
N VAL A 242 8.01 -0.77 6.95
CA VAL A 242 8.02 -1.90 6.02
C VAL A 242 7.42 -1.50 4.68
N SER A 243 6.45 -0.59 4.67
CA SER A 243 5.68 -0.32 3.45
C SER A 243 5.25 1.13 3.30
N TYR A 244 5.00 1.51 2.06
CA TYR A 244 4.22 2.69 1.69
C TYR A 244 3.23 2.25 0.61
N HIS A 245 2.00 2.74 0.70
CA HIS A 245 0.94 2.42 -0.26
C HIS A 245 0.60 3.65 -1.08
N HIS A 246 -0.26 3.50 -2.07
CA HIS A 246 -0.60 4.55 -3.01
C HIS A 246 0.63 5.07 -3.80
N VAL A 247 1.56 4.18 -4.13
CA VAL A 247 2.77 4.53 -4.89
C VAL A 247 2.68 4.10 -6.35
N SER A 248 3.07 5.00 -7.25
CA SER A 248 3.14 4.75 -8.69
C SER A 248 4.32 3.83 -9.06
N PRO A 249 4.33 3.23 -10.27
CA PRO A 249 5.48 2.46 -10.74
C PRO A 249 6.81 3.24 -10.73
N SER A 250 6.79 4.54 -11.01
CA SER A 250 7.99 5.38 -10.90
C SER A 250 8.45 5.55 -9.46
N GLU A 251 7.53 5.71 -8.51
CA GLU A 251 7.88 5.84 -7.09
C GLU A 251 8.37 4.52 -6.51
N ILE A 252 7.82 3.38 -6.94
CA ILE A 252 8.35 2.04 -6.61
C ILE A 252 9.80 1.90 -7.07
N GLN A 253 10.13 2.34 -8.29
CA GLN A 253 11.50 2.34 -8.79
C GLN A 253 12.41 3.23 -7.92
N ASP A 254 11.98 4.45 -7.62
CA ASP A 254 12.73 5.40 -6.79
C ASP A 254 12.99 4.86 -5.38
N LEU A 255 11.99 4.24 -4.75
CA LEU A 255 12.10 3.62 -3.43
C LEU A 255 12.99 2.38 -3.45
N TYR A 256 12.93 1.58 -4.51
CA TYR A 256 13.82 0.43 -4.71
C TYR A 256 15.29 0.86 -4.85
N ASP A 257 15.56 1.90 -5.64
CA ASP A 257 16.92 2.43 -5.79
C ASP A 257 17.42 3.08 -4.50
N PHE A 258 16.53 3.76 -3.77
CA PHE A 258 16.81 4.27 -2.44
C PHE A 258 17.18 3.16 -1.44
N GLU A 259 16.38 2.09 -1.31
CA GLU A 259 16.68 0.98 -0.39
C GLU A 259 18.02 0.32 -0.75
N LYS A 260 18.28 0.05 -2.03
CA LYS A 260 19.57 -0.50 -2.49
C LYS A 260 20.75 0.40 -2.14
N ALA A 261 20.64 1.70 -2.36
CA ALA A 261 21.70 2.65 -2.05
C ALA A 261 21.96 2.71 -0.55
N TRP A 262 20.90 2.80 0.26
CA TRP A 262 20.99 2.77 1.72
C TRP A 262 21.67 1.49 2.21
N MET A 263 21.25 0.31 1.74
CA MET A 263 21.86 -0.97 2.12
C MET A 263 23.35 -1.07 1.78
N ARG A 264 23.76 -0.50 0.63
CA ARG A 264 25.18 -0.45 0.24
C ARG A 264 25.98 0.45 1.18
N ASP A 265 25.42 1.61 1.52
CA ASP A 265 26.11 2.63 2.29
C ASP A 265 26.15 2.26 3.80
N THR A 266 25.22 1.43 4.29
CA THR A 266 25.17 0.92 5.67
C THR A 266 25.66 -0.51 5.84
N ALA A 267 26.27 -1.13 4.82
CA ALA A 267 26.64 -2.55 4.84
C ALA A 267 27.58 -2.97 5.99
N ASN A 268 28.34 -2.02 6.56
CA ASN A 268 29.25 -2.26 7.69
C ASN A 268 28.69 -1.77 9.04
N ASP A 269 27.46 -1.25 9.06
CA ASP A 269 26.77 -0.83 10.28
C ASP A 269 25.98 -1.99 10.89
N THR A 270 25.67 -1.87 12.18
CA THR A 270 24.75 -2.75 12.91
C THR A 270 23.28 -2.47 12.60
N THR A 271 22.97 -1.32 11.98
CA THR A 271 21.60 -0.94 11.62
C THR A 271 21.07 -1.79 10.48
N SER A 272 20.06 -2.63 10.77
CA SER A 272 19.51 -3.59 9.80
C SER A 272 18.13 -3.24 9.23
N PHE A 273 17.59 -2.05 9.55
CA PHE A 273 16.26 -1.60 9.12
C PHE A 273 16.15 -0.07 9.04
N LEU A 274 15.17 0.42 8.27
CA LEU A 274 14.82 1.83 8.16
C LEU A 274 13.69 2.20 9.14
N ARG A 275 13.83 3.34 9.81
CA ARG A 275 12.73 4.02 10.52
C ARG A 275 12.09 5.09 9.64
N HIS A 276 10.91 5.56 10.05
CA HIS A 276 10.26 6.71 9.40
C HIS A 276 11.17 7.96 9.38
N ARG A 277 11.93 8.24 10.46
CA ARG A 277 12.92 9.35 10.45
C ARG A 277 14.04 9.18 9.42
N ASP A 278 14.42 7.95 9.11
CA ASP A 278 15.49 7.66 8.15
C ASP A 278 14.99 7.93 6.74
N VAL A 279 13.77 7.49 6.43
CA VAL A 279 13.09 7.83 5.17
C VAL A 279 12.91 9.34 5.06
N TYR A 280 12.48 10.02 6.14
CA TYR A 280 12.38 11.48 6.13
C TYR A 280 13.71 12.14 5.74
N ARG A 281 14.78 11.83 6.48
CA ARG A 281 16.09 12.45 6.28
C ARG A 281 16.69 12.13 4.92
N LEU A 282 16.66 10.85 4.52
CA LEU A 282 17.47 10.35 3.41
C LEU A 282 16.69 10.34 2.08
N TYR A 283 15.35 10.26 2.14
CA TYR A 283 14.49 10.24 0.96
C TYR A 283 13.70 11.53 0.80
N ALA A 284 12.97 11.96 1.84
CA ALA A 284 12.02 13.07 1.71
C ALA A 284 12.70 14.44 1.67
N LEU A 285 13.53 14.75 2.66
CA LEU A 285 14.15 16.07 2.84
C LEU A 285 14.97 16.53 1.61
N PRO A 286 15.79 15.69 0.96
CA PRO A 286 16.51 16.08 -0.25
C PRO A 286 15.60 16.45 -1.44
N ARG A 287 14.34 16.01 -1.41
CA ARG A 287 13.32 16.30 -2.44
C ARG A 287 12.49 17.56 -2.13
N MET A 288 12.71 18.20 -0.98
CA MET A 288 11.98 19.40 -0.52
C MET A 288 12.83 20.68 -0.61
N THR A 289 13.63 20.82 -1.66
CA THR A 289 14.69 21.85 -1.75
C THR A 289 14.33 23.07 -2.59
N ALA A 290 13.57 22.91 -3.67
CA ALA A 290 13.22 23.99 -4.59
C ALA A 290 11.76 23.88 -5.07
N PRO A 291 11.12 25.00 -5.43
CA PRO A 291 9.78 24.97 -5.99
C PRO A 291 9.68 24.14 -7.27
N ARG A 292 8.54 23.47 -7.45
CA ARG A 292 8.26 22.60 -8.60
C ARG A 292 6.93 22.98 -9.25
N VAL A 293 6.96 23.08 -10.57
CA VAL A 293 5.78 23.24 -11.44
C VAL A 293 5.18 21.85 -11.67
N ASP A 294 3.86 21.82 -11.87
CA ASP A 294 3.06 20.61 -12.01
C ASP A 294 3.29 19.61 -10.86
N TRP A 295 3.27 20.14 -9.64
CA TRP A 295 3.55 19.38 -8.42
C TRP A 295 2.62 19.82 -7.29
N ASP A 296 1.96 18.85 -6.64
CA ASP A 296 1.13 19.05 -5.45
C ASP A 296 1.88 18.55 -4.21
N ASN A 297 2.33 19.47 -3.36
CA ASN A 297 2.95 19.15 -2.06
C ASN A 297 1.92 18.88 -0.94
N HIS A 298 0.65 18.64 -1.25
CA HIS A 298 -0.42 18.42 -0.29
C HIS A 298 -0.67 19.59 0.68
N SER A 299 -0.33 20.81 0.29
CA SER A 299 -0.83 22.01 0.96
C SER A 299 -2.35 22.11 0.79
N ARG A 300 -3.09 22.25 1.89
CA ARG A 300 -4.56 22.28 1.91
C ARG A 300 -5.13 23.46 2.70
N ASP A 301 -4.31 24.12 3.52
CA ASP A 301 -4.75 25.26 4.34
C ASP A 301 -4.83 26.50 3.47
N ASP A 302 -6.05 26.89 3.16
CA ASP A 302 -6.36 27.99 2.25
C ASP A 302 -6.13 29.37 2.86
N ARG A 303 -5.28 30.17 2.23
CA ARG A 303 -4.96 31.56 2.61
C ARG A 303 -5.61 32.60 1.71
N GLY A 304 -6.46 32.18 0.78
CA GLY A 304 -7.18 33.04 -0.15
C GLY A 304 -6.43 33.32 -1.46
N PRO A 305 -6.95 34.25 -2.28
CA PRO A 305 -6.36 34.61 -3.57
C PRO A 305 -4.98 35.25 -3.42
N THR A 306 -4.10 35.01 -4.39
CA THR A 306 -2.78 35.63 -4.47
C THR A 306 -2.35 35.81 -5.92
N GLU A 307 -1.37 36.68 -6.18
CA GLU A 307 -0.94 37.02 -7.54
C GLU A 307 0.10 36.04 -8.11
N SER A 308 0.83 35.34 -7.25
CA SER A 308 1.93 34.46 -7.67
C SER A 308 2.31 33.46 -6.59
N LEU A 309 3.15 32.49 -6.96
CA LEU A 309 3.81 31.60 -6.01
C LEU A 309 4.65 32.37 -4.98
N GLU A 310 5.36 33.42 -5.41
CA GLU A 310 6.21 34.22 -4.51
C GLU A 310 5.37 34.98 -3.47
N SER A 311 4.22 35.52 -3.89
CA SER A 311 3.26 36.13 -2.98
C SER A 311 2.71 35.11 -1.96
N CYS A 312 2.50 33.85 -2.38
CA CYS A 312 2.12 32.76 -1.48
C CYS A 312 3.26 32.37 -0.52
N ARG A 313 4.51 32.39 -0.99
CA ARG A 313 5.70 32.17 -0.16
C ARG A 313 5.78 33.19 0.96
N VAL A 314 5.60 34.48 0.67
CA VAL A 314 5.62 35.54 1.68
C VAL A 314 4.54 35.31 2.76
N LEU A 315 3.33 34.88 2.37
CA LEU A 315 2.27 34.52 3.31
C LEU A 315 2.67 33.34 4.21
N CYS A 316 3.33 32.33 3.65
CA CYS A 316 3.86 31.19 4.41
C CYS A 316 4.99 31.60 5.35
N GLU A 317 5.93 32.44 4.90
CA GLU A 317 7.03 32.92 5.74
C GLU A 317 6.53 33.75 6.94
N ALA A 318 5.44 34.50 6.78
CA ALA A 318 4.79 35.25 7.87
C ALA A 318 4.14 34.35 8.94
N ASP A 319 3.77 33.11 8.60
CA ASP A 319 3.26 32.12 9.53
C ASP A 319 4.40 31.19 9.99
N ASN A 320 4.81 31.31 11.25
CA ASN A 320 5.92 30.51 11.80
C ASN A 320 5.69 28.99 11.74
N ALA A 321 4.44 28.54 11.67
CA ALA A 321 4.11 27.12 11.58
C ALA A 321 4.11 26.60 10.14
N CYS A 322 4.11 27.46 9.12
CA CYS A 322 4.02 27.04 7.73
C CYS A 322 5.34 26.43 7.24
N LEU A 323 5.31 25.22 6.68
CA LEU A 323 6.49 24.58 6.07
C LEU A 323 6.44 24.63 4.54
N GLN A 324 5.25 24.70 3.96
CA GLN A 324 5.04 24.51 2.53
C GLN A 324 3.94 25.42 2.02
N TYR A 325 4.06 25.79 0.76
CA TYR A 325 3.14 26.71 0.09
C TYR A 325 2.89 26.26 -1.34
N THR A 326 1.72 26.60 -1.87
CA THR A 326 1.26 26.16 -3.17
C THR A 326 0.39 27.22 -3.82
N TYR A 327 0.64 27.46 -5.10
CA TYR A 327 -0.17 28.31 -5.96
C TYR A 327 -0.88 27.44 -7.00
N ASN A 328 -2.22 27.46 -6.99
CA ASN A 328 -3.03 26.60 -7.82
C ASN A 328 -3.68 27.35 -9.01
N ALA A 329 -4.33 26.60 -9.90
CA ALA A 329 -4.98 27.12 -11.10
C ALA A 329 -6.06 28.19 -10.83
N GLU A 330 -6.70 28.16 -9.65
CA GLU A 330 -7.68 29.17 -9.23
C GLU A 330 -7.05 30.43 -8.62
N SER A 331 -5.74 30.61 -8.77
CA SER A 331 -4.97 31.73 -8.21
C SER A 331 -5.02 31.82 -6.69
N ARG A 332 -5.05 30.67 -6.00
CA ARG A 332 -5.17 30.60 -4.54
C ARG A 332 -3.86 30.13 -3.92
N CYS A 333 -3.58 30.69 -2.75
CA CYS A 333 -2.47 30.27 -1.90
C CYS A 333 -2.94 29.19 -0.93
N LEU A 334 -2.34 28.01 -1.01
CA LEU A 334 -2.53 26.92 -0.06
C LEU A 334 -1.24 26.73 0.73
N THR A 335 -1.34 26.42 2.01
CA THR A 335 -0.19 26.17 2.88
C THR A 335 -0.36 24.87 3.66
N THR A 336 0.70 24.44 4.35
CA THR A 336 0.58 23.44 5.42
C THR A 336 1.71 23.56 6.43
N ALA A 337 1.44 23.10 7.66
CA ALA A 337 2.43 22.91 8.72
C ALA A 337 3.05 21.50 8.74
N ARG A 338 2.87 20.71 7.67
CA ARG A 338 3.41 19.34 7.57
C ARG A 338 4.43 19.24 6.43
N PRO A 339 5.55 18.54 6.63
CA PRO A 339 6.51 18.30 5.55
C PRO A 339 6.10 17.09 4.71
N ASN A 340 5.61 17.36 3.49
CA ASN A 340 5.29 16.39 2.45
C ASN A 340 6.24 16.54 1.25
N VAL A 341 6.66 15.43 0.63
CA VAL A 341 7.37 15.49 -0.65
C VAL A 341 6.41 15.87 -1.77
N GLY A 342 5.15 15.47 -1.68
CA GLY A 342 4.14 15.66 -2.71
C GLY A 342 4.20 14.64 -3.84
N GLN A 343 3.42 14.92 -4.86
CA GLN A 343 3.28 14.09 -6.07
C GLN A 343 3.07 14.97 -7.31
N ALA A 344 3.24 14.38 -8.49
CA ALA A 344 2.96 15.08 -9.76
C ALA A 344 1.47 15.43 -9.89
N ALA A 345 1.16 16.64 -10.32
CA ALA A 345 -0.21 17.12 -10.51
C ALA A 345 -0.24 18.28 -11.51
N SER A 346 -1.26 18.40 -12.36
CA SER A 346 -1.29 19.46 -13.39
C SER A 346 -1.76 20.82 -12.85
N ASN A 347 -1.22 21.91 -13.39
CA ASN A 347 -1.64 23.29 -13.14
C ASN A 347 -1.53 23.73 -11.67
N ILE A 348 -0.49 23.25 -10.99
CA ILE A 348 -0.21 23.59 -9.60
C ILE A 348 1.29 23.72 -9.41
N THR A 349 1.73 24.75 -8.70
CA THR A 349 3.14 24.98 -8.40
C THR A 349 3.31 25.01 -6.89
N SER A 350 4.24 24.21 -6.38
CA SER A 350 4.46 24.01 -4.95
C SER A 350 5.89 24.35 -4.56
N GLY A 351 6.06 24.91 -3.37
CA GLY A 351 7.36 25.21 -2.77
C GLY A 351 7.44 24.79 -1.31
N TRP A 352 8.67 24.82 -0.79
CA TRP A 352 9.02 24.44 0.58
C TRP A 352 9.84 25.56 1.21
N ILE A 353 9.71 25.75 2.51
CA ILE A 353 10.67 26.50 3.30
C ILE A 353 11.69 25.48 3.83
N LEU A 354 12.77 25.29 3.07
CA LEU A 354 13.75 24.22 3.32
C LEU A 354 14.31 24.27 4.74
N GLU A 355 14.61 25.46 5.26
CA GLU A 355 15.12 25.63 6.62
C GLU A 355 14.13 25.12 7.67
N ARG A 356 12.81 25.25 7.43
CA ARG A 356 11.77 24.75 8.33
C ARG A 356 11.60 23.24 8.21
N ALA A 357 11.76 22.68 7.01
CA ALA A 357 11.78 21.23 6.80
C ALA A 357 13.01 20.58 7.46
N GLN A 358 14.19 21.20 7.36
CA GLN A 358 15.39 20.73 8.07
C GLN A 358 15.20 20.85 9.59
N LYS A 359 14.69 21.99 10.05
CA LYS A 359 14.40 22.21 11.47
C LYS A 359 13.42 21.17 12.04
N PHE A 360 12.41 20.75 11.27
CA PHE A 360 11.51 19.67 11.66
C PHE A 360 12.27 18.38 11.99
N TYR A 361 13.28 18.01 11.19
CA TYR A 361 14.14 16.87 11.51
C TYR A 361 15.00 17.12 12.75
N ASP A 362 15.59 18.31 12.87
CA ASP A 362 16.56 18.64 13.92
C ASP A 362 15.92 18.75 15.31
N GLU A 363 14.64 19.12 15.39
CA GLU A 363 13.89 19.25 16.65
C GLU A 363 13.34 17.91 17.18
N ALA A 364 13.44 16.84 16.39
CA ALA A 364 12.94 15.54 16.81
C ALA A 364 13.86 14.89 17.85
N GLU A 365 13.27 14.24 18.86
CA GLU A 365 14.01 13.48 19.86
C GLU A 365 14.78 12.31 19.22
N GLU A 366 15.87 11.89 19.87
CA GLU A 366 16.59 10.70 19.45
C GLU A 366 15.72 9.46 19.61
N CYS A 367 15.82 8.55 18.64
CA CYS A 367 15.07 7.31 18.67
C CYS A 367 15.83 6.25 19.46
N HIS A 368 15.14 5.67 20.44
CA HIS A 368 15.65 4.58 21.27
C HIS A 368 15.06 3.23 20.81
N ASP A 369 14.94 2.28 21.74
CA ASP A 369 14.50 0.91 21.51
C ASP A 369 13.27 0.81 20.59
N VAL A 370 13.25 -0.24 19.76
CA VAL A 370 12.15 -0.53 18.86
C VAL A 370 11.18 -1.50 19.49
N ASN A 371 9.90 -1.17 19.46
CA ASN A 371 8.86 -2.13 19.77
C ASN A 371 8.46 -2.90 18.50
N TRP A 372 8.80 -4.18 18.44
CA TRP A 372 8.54 -5.04 17.28
C TRP A 372 7.11 -5.62 17.27
N ILE A 373 6.30 -5.44 18.32
CA ILE A 373 4.89 -5.83 18.36
C ILE A 373 4.12 -4.77 19.17
N SER A 374 3.17 -4.07 18.56
CA SER A 374 2.35 -3.07 19.25
C SER A 374 1.24 -3.69 20.08
#